data_AF-A0A0H5QNA9-F1
#
_entry.id   AF-A0A0H5QNA9-F1
#
_cell.length_a   1.000
_cell.length_b   1.000
_cell.length_c   1.000
_cell.angle_alpha   90.00
_cell.angle_beta   90.00
_cell.angle_gamma   90.00
#
_symmetry.space_group_name_H-M   'P 1'
#
loop_
_entity.id
_entity.type
_entity.pdbx_description
1 polymer ?
#
loop_
_entity_poly.entity_id
_entity_poly.type
_entity_poly.pdbx_seq_one_letter_code
_entity_poly.pdbx_strand_id
1 'polypeptide(L)'
;MPTVTAHWMCDLAARTRRWITQQMILIAIALLAAIAPVLAFDDGEQFRERLLIRPLPDHNVLLHFDFNMTIDRLLDPDDEHYRFFPKSIAQIITKHQVGEFVLKLTQGRWRYAHWGLPVVPAPTGAELIAWVHRHDSDPTVGSQRWSGVQQSLSGMLCASLQQLGKNVHTCRRVPDSAIAPESRPVFVNTSTHETFYGVLPREAVCTEVNRIHKSLLKPF
;
A
#
# COMPACT_ATOMS: atom_id res chain seq x y z
N MET A 1 11.17 -37.64 80.92
CA MET A 1 11.32 -38.14 79.54
C MET A 1 11.22 -36.94 78.61
N PRO A 2 12.24 -36.56 77.82
CA PRO A 2 12.15 -35.37 76.99
C PRO A 2 11.41 -35.69 75.69
N THR A 3 10.36 -34.92 75.42
CA THR A 3 9.60 -34.88 74.17
C THR A 3 10.41 -34.11 73.14
N VAL A 4 10.89 -34.81 72.11
CA VAL A 4 11.61 -34.22 70.99
C VAL A 4 10.72 -34.28 69.75
N THR A 5 10.72 -33.18 69.00
CA THR A 5 10.42 -33.03 67.56
C THR A 5 8.97 -33.07 67.06
N ALA A 6 8.47 -31.89 66.69
CA ALA A 6 7.56 -31.69 65.54
C ALA A 6 7.89 -30.42 64.71
N HIS A 7 8.73 -29.50 65.23
CA HIS A 7 8.97 -28.20 64.59
C HIS A 7 9.78 -28.30 63.27
N TRP A 8 10.67 -29.29 63.15
CA TRP A 8 11.56 -29.46 61.99
C TRP A 8 10.84 -29.98 60.72
N MET A 9 9.71 -30.66 60.88
CA MET A 9 8.98 -31.25 59.75
C MET A 9 8.13 -30.22 58.98
N CYS A 10 7.63 -29.18 59.65
CA CYS A 10 6.86 -28.10 58.99
C CYS A 10 7.74 -27.19 58.11
N ASP A 11 8.97 -26.91 58.51
CA ASP A 11 9.89 -26.07 57.72
C ASP A 11 10.40 -26.74 56.45
N LEU A 12 10.59 -28.07 56.47
CA LEU A 12 10.95 -28.83 55.26
C LEU A 12 9.83 -28.81 54.22
N ALA A 13 8.57 -28.97 54.64
CA ALA A 13 7.40 -28.96 53.75
C ALA A 13 7.13 -27.57 53.12
N ALA A 14 7.38 -26.49 53.87
CA ALA A 14 7.27 -25.12 53.35
C ALA A 14 8.40 -24.80 52.36
N ARG A 15 9.63 -25.28 52.62
CA ARG A 15 10.80 -25.09 51.75
C ARG A 15 10.66 -25.86 50.43
N THR A 16 10.14 -27.09 50.46
CA THR A 16 9.86 -27.88 49.24
C THR A 16 8.71 -27.28 48.43
N ARG A 17 7.63 -26.79 49.06
CA ARG A 17 6.57 -26.05 48.36
C ARG A 17 7.10 -24.81 47.63
N ARG A 18 7.93 -24.00 48.30
CA ARG A 18 8.54 -22.80 47.67
C ARG A 18 9.46 -23.15 46.50
N TRP A 19 10.24 -24.23 46.62
CA TRP A 19 11.08 -24.75 45.55
C TRP A 19 10.27 -25.23 44.34
N ILE A 20 9.19 -25.98 44.57
CA ILE A 20 8.30 -26.46 43.50
C ILE A 20 7.60 -25.29 42.82
N THR A 21 7.06 -24.31 43.57
CA THR A 21 6.43 -23.12 42.96
C THR A 21 7.44 -22.29 42.16
N GLN A 22 8.67 -22.17 42.64
CA GLN A 22 9.71 -21.43 41.94
C GLN A 22 10.15 -22.15 40.65
N GLN A 23 10.27 -23.48 40.67
CA GLN A 23 10.54 -24.25 39.45
C GLN A 23 9.39 -24.19 38.45
N MET A 24 8.13 -24.27 38.90
CA MET A 24 6.97 -24.14 38.02
C MET A 24 6.90 -22.75 37.35
N ILE A 25 7.22 -21.68 38.08
CA ILE A 25 7.29 -20.32 37.53
C ILE A 25 8.42 -20.21 36.50
N LEU A 26 9.60 -20.76 36.78
CA LEU A 26 10.73 -20.75 35.84
C LEU A 26 10.42 -21.54 34.56
N ILE A 27 9.76 -22.70 34.69
CA ILE A 27 9.32 -23.51 33.55
C ILE A 27 8.24 -22.76 32.74
N ALA A 28 7.29 -22.10 33.40
CA ALA A 28 6.26 -21.31 32.74
C ALA A 28 6.85 -20.12 31.97
N ILE A 29 7.84 -19.41 32.55
CA ILE A 29 8.55 -18.31 31.89
C ILE A 29 9.36 -18.84 30.70
N ALA A 30 10.05 -19.98 30.85
CA ALA A 30 10.80 -20.61 29.77
C ALA A 30 9.88 -21.06 28.61
N LEU A 31 8.71 -21.62 28.91
CA LEU A 31 7.69 -21.95 27.92
C LEU A 31 7.15 -20.70 27.22
N LEU A 32 6.83 -19.63 27.97
CA LEU A 32 6.33 -18.38 27.38
C LEU A 32 7.38 -17.74 26.44
N ALA A 33 8.65 -17.74 26.84
CA ALA A 33 9.76 -17.22 26.06
C ALA A 33 10.04 -18.05 24.79
N ALA A 34 9.83 -19.37 24.85
CA ALA A 34 9.98 -20.25 23.69
C ALA A 34 8.83 -20.09 22.66
N ILE A 35 7.63 -19.72 23.10
CA ILE A 35 6.46 -19.56 22.22
C ILE A 35 6.45 -18.18 21.54
N ALA A 36 7.00 -17.14 22.18
CA ALA A 36 7.01 -15.76 21.67
C ALA A 36 7.55 -15.61 20.23
N PRO A 37 8.70 -16.19 19.82
CA PRO A 37 9.20 -16.05 18.45
C PRO A 37 8.38 -16.83 17.40
N VAL A 38 7.62 -17.85 17.81
CA VAL A 38 6.75 -18.62 16.90
C VAL A 38 5.50 -17.82 16.50
N LEU A 39 5.11 -16.83 17.30
CA LEU A 39 3.97 -15.94 17.02
C LEU A 39 4.32 -14.72 16.16
N ALA A 40 5.60 -14.45 15.94
CA ALA A 40 6.04 -13.40 15.03
C ALA A 40 5.92 -13.91 13.58
N PHE A 41 4.70 -13.96 13.07
CA PHE A 41 4.43 -14.25 11.67
C PHE A 41 4.84 -13.03 10.84
N ASP A 42 5.80 -13.22 9.93
CA ASP A 42 6.15 -12.22 8.93
C ASP A 42 5.29 -12.48 7.69
N ASP A 43 4.27 -11.65 7.50
CA ASP A 43 3.37 -11.72 6.35
C ASP A 43 4.04 -11.24 5.04
N GLY A 44 5.32 -10.86 5.08
CA GLY A 44 6.08 -10.30 3.96
C GLY A 44 5.64 -8.87 3.58
N GLU A 45 4.80 -8.23 4.39
CA GLU A 45 4.25 -6.91 4.12
C GLU A 45 4.94 -5.80 4.95
N GLN A 46 5.45 -4.79 4.25
CA GLN A 46 6.08 -3.61 4.87
C GLN A 46 5.31 -2.34 4.51
N PHE A 47 5.21 -1.43 5.48
CA PHE A 47 4.60 -0.11 5.32
C PHE A 47 5.54 0.98 5.84
N ARG A 48 5.77 2.02 5.03
CA ARG A 48 6.58 3.19 5.38
C ARG A 48 5.81 4.46 5.03
N GLU A 49 5.69 5.35 6.00
CA GLU A 49 5.10 6.68 5.80
C GLU A 49 6.13 7.80 5.96
N ARG A 50 5.97 8.86 5.18
CA ARG A 50 6.75 10.10 5.28
C ARG A 50 5.84 11.31 5.14
N LEU A 51 6.09 12.34 5.93
CA LEU A 51 5.42 13.64 5.85
C LEU A 51 6.47 14.73 5.65
N LEU A 52 6.38 15.41 4.51
CA LEU A 52 7.13 16.65 4.26
C LEU A 52 6.20 17.84 4.55
N ILE A 53 6.66 18.72 5.44
CA ILE A 53 6.02 19.99 5.76
C ILE A 53 6.92 21.10 5.24
N ARG A 54 6.39 21.95 4.35
CA ARG A 54 7.15 23.06 3.78
C ARG A 54 6.31 24.34 3.80
N PRO A 55 6.74 25.40 4.50
CA PRO A 55 6.07 26.70 4.41
C PRO A 55 6.22 27.27 2.99
N LEU A 56 5.16 27.88 2.48
CA LEU A 56 5.11 28.54 1.18
C LEU A 56 5.19 30.07 1.35
N PRO A 57 5.60 30.83 0.31
CA PRO A 57 5.79 32.27 0.41
C PRO A 57 4.53 33.08 0.72
N ASP A 58 3.35 32.50 0.53
CA ASP A 58 2.04 33.13 0.69
C ASP A 58 1.35 32.74 2.01
N HIS A 59 2.15 32.43 3.04
CA HIS A 59 1.67 31.97 4.36
C HIS A 59 0.87 30.66 4.35
N ASN A 60 0.83 29.97 3.21
CA ASN A 60 0.32 28.61 3.16
C ASN A 60 1.39 27.60 3.58
N VAL A 61 0.97 26.39 3.92
CA VAL A 61 1.88 25.28 4.22
C VAL A 61 1.60 24.13 3.26
N LEU A 62 2.64 23.67 2.57
CA LEU A 62 2.58 22.42 1.81
C LEU A 62 2.74 21.24 2.77
N LEU A 63 1.77 20.34 2.74
CA LEU A 63 1.85 19.02 3.34
C LEU A 63 1.92 17.98 2.22
N HIS A 64 2.99 17.21 2.17
CA HIS A 64 3.15 16.10 1.23
C HIS A 64 3.29 14.80 2.03
N PHE A 65 2.29 13.94 1.89
CA PHE A 65 2.24 12.62 2.49
C PHE A 65 2.66 11.58 1.47
N ASP A 66 3.59 10.73 1.85
CA ASP A 66 4.10 9.63 1.03
C ASP A 66 3.93 8.32 1.81
N PHE A 67 3.20 7.38 1.21
CA PHE A 67 2.87 6.08 1.77
C PHE A 67 3.42 5.01 0.82
N ASN A 68 4.36 4.21 1.33
CA ASN A 68 4.97 3.13 0.58
C ASN A 68 4.58 1.80 1.24
N MET A 69 3.86 0.97 0.49
CA MET A 69 3.43 -0.37 0.90
C MET A 69 4.08 -1.38 -0.04
N THR A 70 4.75 -2.38 0.51
CA THR A 70 5.39 -3.46 -0.26
C THR A 70 4.95 -4.81 0.27
N ILE A 71 4.91 -5.78 -0.63
CA ILE A 71 4.54 -7.17 -0.35
C ILE A 71 5.57 -8.07 -1.02
N ASP A 72 6.30 -8.85 -0.21
CA ASP A 72 7.36 -9.76 -0.66
C ASP A 72 6.85 -11.20 -0.73
N ARG A 73 5.73 -11.38 -1.42
CA ARG A 73 5.10 -12.66 -1.73
C ARG A 73 4.23 -12.53 -2.97
N LEU A 74 3.94 -13.67 -3.61
CA LEU A 74 3.07 -13.68 -4.78
C LEU A 74 1.65 -13.28 -4.39
N LEU A 75 1.03 -12.43 -5.23
CA LEU A 75 -0.36 -12.05 -5.08
C LEU A 75 -1.25 -13.23 -5.44
N ASP A 76 -1.95 -13.76 -4.45
CA ASP A 76 -2.95 -14.82 -4.63
C ASP A 76 -4.37 -14.19 -4.64
N PRO A 77 -5.17 -14.43 -5.71
CA PRO A 77 -6.56 -13.99 -5.76
C PRO A 77 -7.43 -14.47 -4.60
N ASP A 78 -7.12 -15.65 -4.05
CA ASP A 78 -7.89 -16.30 -2.97
C ASP A 78 -7.41 -15.89 -1.58
N ASP A 79 -6.39 -15.01 -1.49
CA ASP A 79 -5.89 -14.54 -0.20
C ASP A 79 -6.91 -13.66 0.53
N GLU A 80 -7.24 -14.07 1.75
CA GLU A 80 -8.13 -13.35 2.64
C GLU A 80 -7.40 -12.33 3.51
N HIS A 81 -6.10 -12.48 3.71
CA HIS A 81 -5.33 -11.76 4.71
C HIS A 81 -4.32 -10.80 4.06
N TYR A 82 -4.63 -9.51 4.15
CA TYR A 82 -3.70 -8.43 3.84
C TYR A 82 -3.61 -7.50 5.04
N ARG A 83 -2.39 -7.19 5.49
CA ARG A 83 -2.19 -6.38 6.71
C ARG A 83 -2.13 -4.89 6.41
N PHE A 84 -1.32 -4.53 5.41
CA PHE A 84 -1.08 -3.15 5.00
C PHE A 84 -1.40 -2.93 3.52
N PHE A 85 -1.09 -3.90 2.67
CA PHE A 85 -1.32 -3.76 1.24
C PHE A 85 -2.83 -3.81 0.93
N PRO A 86 -3.40 -2.87 0.16
CA PRO A 86 -4.84 -2.87 -0.08
C PRO A 86 -5.27 -4.09 -0.92
N LYS A 87 -6.03 -5.01 -0.31
CA LYS A 87 -6.60 -6.20 -0.99
C LYS A 87 -7.29 -5.84 -2.31
N SER A 88 -8.02 -4.73 -2.32
CA SER A 88 -8.73 -4.25 -3.52
C SER A 88 -7.79 -3.94 -4.69
N ILE A 89 -6.58 -3.43 -4.42
CA ILE A 89 -5.55 -3.19 -5.43
C ILE A 89 -4.92 -4.50 -5.89
N ALA A 90 -4.62 -5.42 -4.96
CA ALA A 90 -4.12 -6.76 -5.30
C ALA A 90 -5.09 -7.48 -6.26
N GLN A 91 -6.39 -7.42 -5.97
CA GLN A 91 -7.43 -8.01 -6.81
C GLN A 91 -7.53 -7.36 -8.20
N ILE A 92 -7.31 -6.05 -8.33
CA ILE A 92 -7.29 -5.38 -9.64
C ILE A 92 -6.09 -5.87 -10.46
N ILE A 93 -4.92 -5.94 -9.83
CA ILE A 93 -3.67 -6.38 -10.45
C ILE A 93 -3.81 -7.82 -10.97
N THR A 94 -4.25 -8.74 -10.12
CA THR A 94 -4.39 -10.16 -10.47
C THR A 94 -5.50 -10.40 -11.48
N LYS A 95 -6.69 -9.82 -11.29
CA LYS A 95 -7.86 -10.02 -12.15
C LYS A 95 -7.65 -9.51 -13.57
N HIS A 96 -7.05 -8.33 -13.71
CA HIS A 96 -6.85 -7.70 -15.02
C HIS A 96 -5.45 -7.92 -15.60
N GLN A 97 -4.62 -8.75 -14.95
CA GLN A 97 -3.25 -9.06 -15.35
C GLN A 97 -2.44 -7.80 -15.65
N VAL A 98 -2.47 -6.86 -14.72
CA VAL A 98 -1.70 -5.63 -14.77
C VAL A 98 -0.37 -5.89 -14.11
N GLY A 99 0.74 -5.64 -14.78
CA GLY A 99 2.07 -5.74 -14.16
C GLY A 99 2.34 -4.56 -13.22
N GLU A 100 1.99 -3.36 -13.67
CA GLU A 100 2.18 -2.12 -12.92
C GLU A 100 1.18 -1.08 -13.43
N PHE A 101 0.81 -0.12 -12.58
CA PHE A 101 0.10 1.08 -13.02
C PHE A 101 0.50 2.29 -12.18
N VAL A 102 0.47 3.45 -12.80
CA VAL A 102 0.68 4.76 -12.18
C VAL A 102 -0.61 5.55 -12.33
N LEU A 103 -1.17 6.00 -11.21
CA LEU A 103 -2.35 6.86 -11.18
C LEU A 103 -2.02 8.16 -10.47
N LYS A 104 -2.18 9.28 -11.17
CA LYS A 104 -2.08 10.63 -10.59
C LYS A 104 -3.47 11.27 -10.60
N LEU A 105 -3.92 11.68 -9.43
CA LEU A 105 -5.17 12.42 -9.23
C LEU A 105 -4.84 13.74 -8.56
N THR A 106 -5.24 14.85 -9.19
CA THR A 106 -5.00 16.19 -8.66
C THR A 106 -6.27 17.02 -8.72
N GLN A 107 -6.38 17.94 -7.77
CA GLN A 107 -7.44 18.93 -7.71
C GLN A 107 -6.84 20.33 -7.60
N GLY A 108 -7.41 21.27 -8.34
CA GLY A 108 -6.93 22.65 -8.37
C GLY A 108 -5.69 22.82 -9.27
N ARG A 109 -4.96 23.93 -9.06
CA ARG A 109 -3.81 24.30 -9.88
C ARG A 109 -2.60 24.61 -9.01
N TRP A 110 -1.46 24.02 -9.36
CA TRP A 110 -0.18 24.37 -8.76
C TRP A 110 0.32 25.73 -9.29
N ARG A 111 0.58 26.69 -8.40
CA ARG A 111 1.12 28.02 -8.75
C ARG A 111 2.64 27.97 -8.84
N TYR A 112 3.18 27.41 -9.92
CA TYR A 112 4.62 27.25 -10.16
C TYR A 112 5.44 28.54 -9.91
N ALA A 113 4.95 29.69 -10.39
CA ALA A 113 5.65 30.97 -10.25
C ALA A 113 5.80 31.43 -8.78
N HIS A 114 4.90 31.02 -7.89
CA HIS A 114 4.90 31.45 -6.49
C HIS A 114 5.37 30.35 -5.53
N TRP A 115 5.08 29.09 -5.83
CA TRP A 115 5.35 27.95 -4.95
C TRP A 115 6.57 27.11 -5.35
N GLY A 116 7.17 27.40 -6.51
CA GLY A 116 8.27 26.66 -7.09
C GLY A 116 7.83 25.34 -7.73
N LEU A 117 8.76 24.40 -7.87
CA LEU A 117 8.46 23.05 -8.35
C LEU A 117 7.71 22.24 -7.27
N PRO A 118 6.71 21.43 -7.64
CA PRO A 118 6.08 20.49 -6.72
C PRO A 118 7.05 19.36 -6.36
N VAL A 119 6.78 18.66 -5.25
CA VAL A 119 7.57 17.49 -4.83
C VAL A 119 7.45 16.35 -5.85
N VAL A 120 6.22 16.12 -6.31
CA VAL A 120 5.91 15.16 -7.37
C VAL A 120 5.10 15.89 -8.45
N PRO A 121 5.56 15.90 -9.71
CA PRO A 121 4.83 16.51 -10.80
C PRO A 121 3.60 15.66 -11.18
N ALA A 122 2.47 16.31 -11.32
CA ALA A 122 1.23 15.67 -11.73
C ALA A 122 0.38 16.63 -12.60
N PRO A 123 -0.29 16.11 -13.65
CA PRO A 123 -1.20 16.92 -14.46
C PRO A 123 -2.47 17.26 -13.70
N THR A 124 -3.20 18.27 -14.15
CA THR A 124 -4.51 18.64 -13.61
C THR A 124 -5.55 17.56 -13.92
N GLY A 125 -6.36 17.18 -12.94
CA GLY A 125 -7.40 16.15 -13.09
C GLY A 125 -6.84 14.75 -12.85
N ALA A 126 -7.01 13.83 -13.79
CA ALA A 126 -6.53 12.46 -13.68
C ALA A 126 -5.57 12.06 -14.80
N GLU A 127 -4.55 11.28 -14.46
CA GLU A 127 -3.65 10.59 -15.39
C GLU A 127 -3.50 9.14 -14.92
N LEU A 128 -3.72 8.18 -15.82
CA LEU A 128 -3.57 6.76 -15.57
C LEU A 128 -2.67 6.15 -16.65
N ILE A 129 -1.63 5.47 -16.20
CA ILE A 129 -0.71 4.68 -17.02
C ILE A 129 -0.76 3.25 -16.49
N ALA A 130 -0.89 2.26 -17.37
CA ALA A 130 -0.88 0.85 -16.95
C ALA A 130 -0.13 -0.01 -17.96
N TRP A 131 0.67 -0.94 -17.45
CA TRP A 131 1.33 -1.97 -18.26
C TRP A 131 0.56 -3.27 -18.08
N VAL A 132 -0.22 -3.61 -19.09
CA VAL A 132 -1.13 -4.76 -19.06
C VAL A 132 -0.49 -5.91 -19.81
N HIS A 133 -0.57 -7.12 -19.26
CA HIS A 133 0.00 -8.30 -19.91
C HIS A 133 -0.61 -8.47 -21.32
N ARG A 134 0.26 -8.61 -22.31
CA ARG A 134 -0.13 -8.76 -23.71
C ARG A 134 -0.68 -10.17 -23.92
N HIS A 135 -1.73 -10.28 -24.72
CA HIS A 135 -2.24 -11.56 -25.19
C HIS A 135 -1.90 -11.72 -26.67
N ASP A 136 -1.02 -12.66 -27.01
CA ASP A 136 -0.44 -12.74 -28.37
C ASP A 136 -1.43 -13.14 -29.45
N SER A 137 -2.46 -13.90 -29.11
CA SER A 137 -3.46 -14.40 -30.06
C SER A 137 -4.67 -13.49 -30.24
N ASP A 138 -4.94 -12.59 -29.29
CA ASP A 138 -6.13 -11.72 -29.34
C ASP A 138 -5.83 -10.31 -28.80
N PRO A 139 -5.76 -9.29 -29.67
CA PRO A 139 -5.48 -7.91 -29.26
C PRO A 139 -6.63 -7.25 -28.51
N THR A 140 -7.84 -7.84 -28.47
CA THR A 140 -9.01 -7.28 -27.76
C THR A 140 -8.94 -7.55 -26.26
N VAL A 141 -8.27 -8.62 -25.84
CA VAL A 141 -8.10 -9.00 -24.43
C VAL A 141 -7.40 -7.91 -23.63
N GLY A 142 -6.35 -7.29 -24.18
CA GLY A 142 -5.66 -6.17 -23.53
C GLY A 142 -6.56 -4.95 -23.34
N SER A 143 -7.37 -4.61 -24.35
CA SER A 143 -8.36 -3.53 -24.23
C SER A 143 -9.45 -3.84 -23.19
N GLN A 144 -9.87 -5.10 -23.08
CA GLN A 144 -10.83 -5.54 -22.08
C GLN A 144 -10.25 -5.43 -20.66
N ARG A 145 -9.01 -5.87 -20.46
CA ARG A 145 -8.28 -5.72 -19.19
C ARG A 145 -8.12 -4.25 -18.82
N TRP A 146 -7.71 -3.41 -19.76
CA TRP A 146 -7.61 -1.96 -19.58
C TRP A 146 -8.92 -1.32 -19.12
N SER A 147 -10.02 -1.64 -19.80
CA SER A 147 -11.38 -1.21 -19.41
C SER A 147 -11.75 -1.69 -17.99
N GLY A 148 -11.38 -2.94 -17.67
CA GLY A 148 -11.57 -3.51 -16.34
C GLY A 148 -10.82 -2.76 -15.24
N VAL A 149 -9.57 -2.35 -15.49
CA VAL A 149 -8.77 -1.53 -14.57
C VAL A 149 -9.44 -0.20 -14.32
N GLN A 150 -9.82 0.51 -15.38
CA GLN A 150 -10.48 1.82 -15.30
C GLN A 150 -11.78 1.75 -14.49
N GLN A 151 -12.62 0.73 -14.77
CA GLN A 151 -13.88 0.53 -14.08
C GLN A 151 -13.69 0.21 -12.59
N SER A 152 -12.66 -0.58 -12.26
CA SER A 152 -12.40 -0.99 -10.87
C SER A 152 -11.83 0.16 -10.05
N LEU A 153 -10.86 0.90 -10.61
CA LEU A 153 -10.28 2.09 -9.98
C LEU A 153 -11.30 3.23 -9.85
N SER A 154 -12.19 3.38 -10.83
CA SER A 154 -13.29 4.34 -10.76
C SER A 154 -14.16 4.11 -9.52
N GLY A 155 -14.57 2.87 -9.28
CA GLY A 155 -15.38 2.51 -8.12
C GLY A 155 -14.63 2.69 -6.80
N MET A 156 -13.33 2.39 -6.76
CA MET A 156 -12.52 2.52 -5.54
C MET A 156 -12.22 3.97 -5.15
N LEU A 157 -11.96 4.82 -6.15
CA LEU A 157 -11.48 6.19 -5.93
C LEU A 157 -12.58 7.24 -6.11
N CYS A 158 -13.81 6.79 -6.38
CA CYS A 158 -14.97 7.63 -6.67
C CYS A 158 -14.62 8.68 -7.74
N ALA A 159 -13.97 8.23 -8.82
CA ALA A 159 -13.51 9.06 -9.94
C ALA A 159 -14.05 8.49 -11.26
N SER A 160 -14.21 9.32 -12.28
CA SER A 160 -14.79 8.97 -13.58
C SER A 160 -13.79 8.29 -14.53
N LEU A 161 -12.85 7.50 -14.00
CA LEU A 161 -11.75 6.88 -14.76
C LEU A 161 -12.23 5.96 -15.89
N GLN A 162 -13.45 5.41 -15.81
CA GLN A 162 -14.06 4.62 -16.88
C GLN A 162 -14.29 5.40 -18.19
N GLN A 163 -14.19 6.73 -18.16
CA GLN A 163 -14.26 7.57 -19.37
C GLN A 163 -12.99 7.51 -20.22
N LEU A 164 -11.85 7.10 -19.65
CA LEU A 164 -10.58 7.04 -20.37
C LEU A 164 -10.63 6.12 -21.60
N GLY A 165 -11.35 4.99 -21.53
CA GLY A 165 -11.50 4.05 -22.66
C GLY A 165 -12.46 4.48 -23.77
N LYS A 166 -13.19 5.58 -23.61
CA LYS A 166 -14.24 6.04 -24.56
C LYS A 166 -13.89 7.33 -25.31
N ASN A 167 -12.75 7.95 -25.02
CA ASN A 167 -12.42 9.33 -25.41
C ASN A 167 -11.14 9.44 -26.26
N VAL A 168 -10.90 10.62 -26.84
CA VAL A 168 -9.72 10.95 -27.68
C VAL A 168 -8.40 11.00 -26.88
N HIS A 169 -8.47 10.90 -25.55
CA HIS A 169 -7.33 11.09 -24.64
C HIS A 169 -6.71 9.78 -24.13
N THR A 170 -7.03 8.64 -24.76
CA THR A 170 -6.37 7.36 -24.49
C THR A 170 -5.38 7.03 -25.61
N CYS A 171 -4.21 6.53 -25.22
CA CYS A 171 -3.21 6.00 -26.13
C CYS A 171 -2.83 4.58 -25.71
N ARG A 172 -2.62 3.71 -26.69
CA ARG A 172 -2.19 2.31 -26.51
C ARG A 172 -0.82 2.14 -27.14
N ARG A 173 0.02 1.29 -26.54
CA ARG A 173 1.43 1.07 -26.90
C ARG A 173 2.22 2.37 -26.91
N VAL A 174 2.07 3.15 -25.84
CA VAL A 174 2.88 4.37 -25.64
C VAL A 174 4.33 3.95 -25.38
N PRO A 175 5.31 4.53 -26.10
CA PRO A 175 6.72 4.20 -25.87
C PRO A 175 7.18 4.79 -24.53
N ASP A 176 8.09 4.09 -23.83
CA ASP A 176 8.61 4.54 -22.53
C ASP A 176 9.32 5.91 -22.60
N SER A 177 9.81 6.29 -23.78
CA SER A 177 10.39 7.61 -24.03
C SER A 177 9.38 8.75 -23.94
N ALA A 178 8.09 8.48 -24.18
CA ALA A 178 7.01 9.46 -24.05
C ALA A 178 6.44 9.53 -22.63
N ILE A 179 6.87 8.63 -21.74
CA ILE A 179 6.46 8.59 -20.33
C ILE A 179 7.49 9.35 -19.50
N ALA A 180 6.98 10.19 -18.60
CA ALA A 180 7.81 10.94 -17.68
C ALA A 180 8.72 9.99 -16.89
N PRO A 181 10.02 10.30 -16.69
CA PRO A 181 10.99 9.38 -16.09
C PRO A 181 10.54 8.80 -14.74
N GLU A 182 9.85 9.59 -13.92
CA GLU A 182 9.33 9.18 -12.61
C GLU A 182 8.13 8.23 -12.67
N SER A 183 7.48 8.14 -13.84
CA SER A 183 6.33 7.26 -14.08
C SER A 183 6.69 6.05 -14.95
N ARG A 184 7.98 5.76 -15.18
CA ARG A 184 8.40 4.60 -15.98
C ARG A 184 8.24 3.30 -15.18
N PRO A 185 7.98 2.16 -15.85
CA PRO A 185 7.80 0.90 -15.17
C PRO A 185 9.11 0.47 -14.50
N VAL A 186 9.01 -0.05 -13.28
CA VAL A 186 10.17 -0.57 -12.52
C VAL A 186 10.11 -2.09 -12.45
N PHE A 187 8.91 -2.67 -12.36
CA PHE A 187 8.74 -4.09 -12.05
C PHE A 187 8.25 -4.93 -13.23
N VAL A 188 8.16 -4.33 -14.43
CA VAL A 188 7.50 -4.93 -15.59
C VAL A 188 8.46 -5.10 -16.76
N ASN A 189 8.43 -6.29 -17.37
CA ASN A 189 9.07 -6.50 -18.66
C ASN A 189 8.18 -5.97 -19.80
N THR A 190 8.62 -4.88 -20.42
CA THR A 190 7.92 -4.17 -21.51
C THR A 190 7.80 -4.99 -22.79
N SER A 191 8.52 -6.11 -22.95
CA SER A 191 8.33 -7.01 -24.10
C SER A 191 7.06 -7.87 -23.98
N THR A 192 6.59 -8.11 -22.76
CA THR A 192 5.43 -8.99 -22.46
C THR A 192 4.18 -8.20 -22.09
N HIS A 193 4.30 -6.89 -21.94
CA HIS A 193 3.21 -6.00 -21.56
C HIS A 193 3.02 -4.93 -22.61
N GLU A 194 1.78 -4.48 -22.77
CA GLU A 194 1.47 -3.31 -23.56
C GLU A 194 1.04 -2.15 -22.66
N THR A 195 1.53 -0.97 -23.00
CA THR A 195 1.28 0.24 -22.21
C THR A 195 -0.02 0.91 -22.65
N PHE A 196 -0.88 1.23 -21.69
CA PHE A 196 -2.04 2.08 -21.86
C PHE A 196 -1.84 3.37 -21.09
N TYR A 197 -2.21 4.48 -21.71
CA TYR A 197 -2.11 5.82 -21.15
C TYR A 197 -3.44 6.53 -21.33
N GLY A 198 -3.90 7.25 -20.32
CA GLY A 198 -5.12 8.03 -20.39
C GLY A 198 -5.11 9.23 -19.47
N VAL A 199 -5.69 10.34 -19.92
CA VAL A 199 -5.87 11.56 -19.11
C VAL A 199 -7.30 12.10 -19.12
N LEU A 200 -7.75 12.61 -17.96
CA LEU A 200 -9.01 13.35 -17.78
C LEU A 200 -8.71 14.71 -17.15
N PRO A 201 -8.52 15.77 -17.96
CA PRO A 201 -8.11 17.09 -17.45
C PRO A 201 -9.10 17.77 -16.49
N ARG A 202 -10.36 17.32 -16.47
CA ARG A 202 -11.46 17.91 -15.68
C ARG A 202 -12.02 16.94 -14.65
N GLU A 203 -11.25 15.93 -14.27
CA GLU A 203 -11.69 14.98 -13.24
C GLU A 203 -11.79 15.67 -11.88
N ALA A 204 -12.92 15.49 -11.20
CA ALA A 204 -13.11 15.93 -9.84
C ALA A 204 -12.87 14.75 -8.90
N VAL A 205 -11.89 14.86 -8.01
CA VAL A 205 -11.60 13.79 -7.05
C VAL A 205 -12.60 13.89 -5.89
N CYS A 206 -13.33 12.81 -5.63
CA CYS A 206 -14.14 12.66 -4.42
C CYS A 206 -13.25 12.78 -3.18
N THR A 207 -13.52 13.81 -2.39
CA THR A 207 -12.69 14.17 -1.24
C THR A 207 -12.82 13.20 -0.05
N GLU A 208 -13.70 12.21 -0.13
CA GLU A 208 -13.98 11.22 0.91
C GLU A 208 -13.16 9.92 0.83
N VAL A 209 -12.40 9.67 -0.24
CA VAL A 209 -11.51 8.50 -0.27
C VAL A 209 -10.25 8.80 0.53
N ASN A 210 -10.11 8.07 1.64
CA ASN A 210 -9.02 8.21 2.58
C ASN A 210 -7.67 7.89 1.89
N ARG A 211 -6.96 8.96 1.52
CA ARG A 211 -5.50 9.12 1.60
C ARG A 211 -4.62 8.17 0.73
N ILE A 212 -4.43 8.51 -0.55
CA ILE A 212 -3.23 8.09 -1.31
C ILE A 212 -2.41 9.27 -1.88
N HIS A 213 -2.99 10.45 -2.09
CA HIS A 213 -2.21 11.68 -2.27
C HIS A 213 -3.12 12.88 -2.01
N LYS A 214 -3.02 13.54 -0.85
CA LYS A 214 -3.65 14.84 -0.62
C LYS A 214 -2.59 15.88 -0.30
N SER A 215 -2.25 16.71 -1.29
CA SER A 215 -1.62 18.01 -1.06
C SER A 215 -2.69 18.97 -0.53
N LEU A 216 -2.95 18.92 0.78
CA LEU A 216 -3.90 19.81 1.45
C LEU A 216 -3.23 21.17 1.68
N LEU A 217 -3.65 22.18 0.93
CA LEU A 217 -3.44 23.59 1.27
C LEU A 217 -4.59 24.02 2.18
N LYS A 218 -4.33 24.19 3.47
CA LYS A 218 -5.27 24.88 4.37
C LYS A 218 -4.84 26.34 4.51
N PRO A 219 -5.71 27.32 4.21
CA PRO A 219 -5.58 28.65 4.77
C PRO A 219 -5.91 28.60 6.28
N PHE A 220 -5.22 29.40 7.08
CA PHE A 220 -5.64 29.71 8.45
C PHE A 220 -6.88 30.61 8.42
#